data_AF-A0A3D3F032-F1
#
_entry.id   AF-A0A3D3F032-F1
#
_cell.length_a   1.000
_cell.length_b   1.000
_cell.length_c   1.000
_cell.angle_alpha   90.00
_cell.angle_beta   90.00
_cell.angle_gamma   90.00
#
_symmetry.space_group_name_H-M   'P 1'
#
loop_
_entity.id
_entity.type
_entity.pdbx_description
1 polymer ?
#
loop_
_entity_poly.entity_id
_entity_poly.type
_entity_poly.pdbx_seq_one_letter_code
_entity_poly.pdbx_strand_id
1 'polypeptide(L)'
;MKKKYIIIYCLIILINLAHATGFSWFSQTDSRWGSDRLGRGTSIARSGCVVSCLSMLLNAEASNPYMTPDKLNDWLRKNGGYSGNNMRWQIPGLIDGEGLGMELENRSTRYNDWDFLASELEKGNKVIVKVAGRRSHWVLVVKQDGPKDKASSYLVNDPGVTNYEERSLAYWGGFRSARSYSGNWLDEQAFNLGSEINVVPVAQEEEFLYDIYDLPRPADVFVALHNNLDVEIQGYFILALFDSEESLISTIDYEYAHIDANEDADLLYEMQDYSPLENEDNSLKIMYSKYFSSMPSTYDTLNLEPIGIRNLTKSYEDLPD
;
A
#
# COMPACT_ATOMS: atom_id res chain seq x y z
N MET A 1 -17.20 46.65 -23.81
CA MET A 1 -17.96 45.90 -22.77
C MET A 1 -17.29 44.54 -22.59
N LYS A 2 -16.25 44.51 -21.76
CA LYS A 2 -15.45 43.33 -21.37
C LYS A 2 -15.71 43.12 -19.88
N LYS A 3 -15.61 41.86 -19.41
CA LYS A 3 -15.85 41.34 -18.04
C LYS A 3 -17.26 40.78 -17.81
N LYS A 4 -17.55 39.53 -18.21
CA LYS A 4 -18.59 38.68 -17.56
C LYS A 4 -18.45 37.15 -17.70
N TYR A 5 -17.32 36.59 -18.15
CA TYR A 5 -17.20 35.13 -18.34
C TYR A 5 -15.89 34.51 -17.83
N ILE A 6 -15.42 34.91 -16.64
CA ILE A 6 -14.27 34.24 -15.98
C ILE A 6 -14.54 34.13 -14.48
N ILE A 7 -15.70 33.59 -14.09
CA ILE A 7 -15.93 33.04 -12.75
C ILE A 7 -17.08 32.05 -12.94
N ILE A 8 -16.78 30.78 -13.19
CA ILE A 8 -17.62 29.55 -13.07
C ILE A 8 -16.84 28.51 -13.89
N TYR A 9 -15.72 28.01 -13.35
CA TYR A 9 -15.10 26.71 -13.69
C TYR A 9 -13.97 26.35 -12.71
N CYS A 10 -14.02 26.84 -11.46
CA CYS A 10 -13.11 26.43 -10.38
C CYS A 10 -13.88 25.91 -9.15
N LEU A 11 -15.13 25.45 -9.32
CA LEU A 11 -15.99 25.05 -8.20
C LEU A 11 -16.57 23.64 -8.34
N ILE A 12 -15.83 22.72 -8.98
CA ILE A 12 -16.15 21.30 -8.97
C ILE A 12 -14.84 20.56 -8.66
N ILE A 13 -14.90 19.69 -7.65
CA ILE A 13 -13.82 18.88 -7.06
C ILE A 13 -12.95 19.60 -6.02
N LEU A 14 -13.60 20.09 -4.95
CA LEU A 14 -13.03 20.01 -3.61
C LEU A 14 -13.75 18.86 -2.90
N ILE A 15 -13.33 17.63 -3.21
CA ILE A 15 -13.54 16.52 -2.28
C ILE A 15 -12.66 16.88 -1.09
N ASN A 16 -13.27 17.21 0.04
CA ASN A 16 -12.57 17.31 1.31
C ASN A 16 -12.08 15.91 1.68
N LEU A 17 -10.95 15.48 1.11
CA LEU A 17 -10.04 14.58 1.81
C LEU A 17 -9.39 15.40 2.91
N ALA A 18 -10.13 15.58 4.01
CA ALA A 18 -9.50 15.88 5.27
C ALA A 18 -8.60 14.69 5.58
N HIS A 19 -7.32 14.83 5.27
CA HIS A 19 -6.28 13.90 5.68
C HIS A 19 -6.19 14.00 7.21
N ALA A 20 -6.99 13.18 7.90
CA ALA A 20 -6.62 12.74 9.23
C ALA A 20 -5.29 11.99 9.05
N THR A 21 -4.24 12.50 9.67
CA THR A 21 -2.90 11.89 9.66
C THR A 21 -2.99 10.36 9.71
N GLY A 22 -2.67 9.70 8.60
CA GLY A 22 -2.38 8.28 8.47
C GLY A 22 -3.51 7.28 8.21
N PHE A 23 -4.81 7.64 8.17
CA PHE A 23 -5.86 6.62 7.97
C PHE A 23 -7.10 7.09 7.20
N SER A 24 -7.40 6.45 6.06
CA SER A 24 -8.71 6.56 5.40
C SER A 24 -9.79 5.95 6.29
N TRP A 25 -10.72 6.77 6.79
CA TRP A 25 -11.83 6.28 7.62
C TRP A 25 -13.06 5.91 6.77
N PHE A 26 -13.64 4.75 7.04
CA PHE A 26 -14.84 4.25 6.35
C PHE A 26 -16.00 4.00 7.33
N SER A 27 -17.11 4.70 7.12
CA SER A 27 -18.38 4.40 7.79
C SER A 27 -18.97 3.10 7.24
N GLN A 28 -19.40 2.17 8.10
CA GLN A 28 -20.18 1.02 7.64
C GLN A 28 -21.55 1.43 7.09
N THR A 29 -22.05 2.62 7.47
CA THR A 29 -23.39 3.13 7.09
C THR A 29 -23.39 4.03 5.86
N ASP A 30 -22.25 4.23 5.21
CA ASP A 30 -22.14 5.02 3.98
C ASP A 30 -23.11 4.49 2.90
N SER A 31 -23.79 5.39 2.20
CA SER A 31 -24.77 5.03 1.18
C SER A 31 -24.17 4.33 -0.04
N ARG A 32 -22.87 4.48 -0.30
CA ARG A 32 -22.18 3.85 -1.43
C ARG A 32 -22.16 2.32 -1.32
N TRP A 33 -22.13 1.77 -0.11
CA TRP A 33 -22.01 0.32 0.13
C TRP A 33 -22.93 -0.22 1.23
N GLY A 34 -23.59 0.66 2.01
CA GLY A 34 -24.36 0.26 3.19
C GLY A 34 -25.52 -0.68 2.90
N SER A 35 -26.04 -0.68 1.66
CA SER A 35 -27.08 -1.59 1.18
C SER A 35 -26.57 -2.99 0.82
N ASP A 36 -25.27 -3.15 0.62
CA ASP A 36 -24.69 -4.39 0.10
C ASP A 36 -24.78 -5.50 1.12
N ARG A 37 -25.04 -6.72 0.63
CA ARG A 37 -25.26 -7.87 1.50
C ARG A 37 -23.92 -8.49 1.91
N LEU A 38 -23.75 -8.69 3.21
CA LEU A 38 -22.72 -9.53 3.80
C LEU A 38 -23.15 -10.99 3.73
N GLY A 39 -22.30 -11.86 3.19
CA GLY A 39 -22.55 -13.29 3.09
C GLY A 39 -23.93 -13.60 2.48
N ARG A 40 -24.84 -14.19 3.28
CA ARG A 40 -26.17 -14.63 2.82
C ARG A 40 -27.34 -13.77 3.30
N GLY A 41 -27.13 -12.72 4.09
CA GLY A 41 -28.23 -12.17 4.90
C GLY A 41 -28.25 -10.67 5.06
N THR A 42 -27.45 -10.18 6.01
CA THR A 42 -27.48 -8.79 6.51
C THR A 42 -26.73 -7.83 5.61
N SER A 43 -26.89 -6.51 5.81
CA SER A 43 -26.15 -5.51 5.02
C SER A 43 -24.90 -5.00 5.71
N ILE A 44 -24.00 -4.35 4.96
CA ILE A 44 -22.82 -3.67 5.51
C ILE A 44 -23.26 -2.62 6.55
N ALA A 45 -24.30 -1.83 6.29
CA ALA A 45 -24.79 -0.85 7.27
C ALA A 45 -25.19 -1.49 8.61
N ARG A 46 -25.75 -2.70 8.58
CA ARG A 46 -26.25 -3.36 9.80
C ARG A 46 -25.18 -4.14 10.56
N SER A 47 -24.22 -4.75 9.88
CA SER A 47 -23.23 -5.64 10.52
C SER A 47 -21.80 -5.57 9.93
N GLY A 48 -21.49 -4.52 9.18
CA GLY A 48 -20.24 -4.37 8.41
C GLY A 48 -19.05 -3.84 9.19
N CYS A 49 -19.16 -3.61 10.50
CA CYS A 49 -18.08 -3.04 11.33
C CYS A 49 -16.71 -3.69 11.08
N VAL A 50 -16.64 -5.01 10.98
CA VAL A 50 -15.36 -5.71 10.75
C VAL A 50 -14.83 -5.49 9.33
N VAL A 51 -15.70 -5.56 8.32
CA VAL A 51 -15.32 -5.31 6.92
C VAL A 51 -14.80 -3.88 6.78
N SER A 52 -15.49 -2.90 7.37
CA SER A 52 -15.02 -1.52 7.38
C SER A 52 -13.68 -1.36 8.11
N CYS A 53 -13.47 -2.00 9.26
CA CYS A 53 -12.17 -1.97 9.94
C CYS A 53 -11.04 -2.54 9.09
N LEU A 54 -11.28 -3.68 8.42
CA LEU A 54 -10.31 -4.31 7.53
C LEU A 54 -10.05 -3.48 6.29
N SER A 55 -11.07 -2.86 5.69
CA SER A 55 -10.88 -1.90 4.60
C SER A 55 -10.02 -0.73 5.03
N MET A 56 -10.31 -0.12 6.19
CA MET A 56 -9.48 0.97 6.70
C MET A 56 -8.02 0.49 6.88
N LEU A 57 -7.82 -0.69 7.49
CA LEU A 57 -6.50 -1.30 7.66
C LEU A 57 -5.76 -1.52 6.33
N LEU A 58 -6.44 -2.12 5.35
CA LEU A 58 -5.86 -2.38 4.03
C LEU A 58 -5.56 -1.09 3.25
N ASN A 59 -6.28 0.01 3.50
CA ASN A 59 -6.00 1.28 2.81
C ASN A 59 -4.87 2.08 3.46
N ALA A 60 -4.66 1.91 4.76
CA ALA A 60 -3.66 2.66 5.49
C ALA A 60 -2.30 1.95 5.54
N GLU A 61 -2.29 0.63 5.42
CA GLU A 61 -1.10 -0.16 5.71
C GLU A 61 -0.79 -1.23 4.64
N ALA A 62 -1.81 -1.69 3.91
CA ALA A 62 -1.62 -2.59 2.78
C ALA A 62 -1.54 -1.82 1.46
N SER A 63 -0.98 -2.47 0.46
CA SER A 63 -0.57 -1.94 -0.84
C SER A 63 -1.70 -1.36 -1.71
N ASN A 64 -2.95 -1.33 -1.21
CA ASN A 64 -4.15 -0.99 -1.98
C ASN A 64 -4.92 0.18 -1.33
N PRO A 65 -4.60 1.44 -1.68
CA PRO A 65 -5.29 2.63 -1.18
C PRO A 65 -6.75 2.78 -1.70
N TYR A 66 -7.28 1.73 -2.35
CA TYR A 66 -8.61 1.73 -2.94
C TYR A 66 -9.51 0.60 -2.44
N MET A 67 -9.14 -0.12 -1.38
CA MET A 67 -9.91 -1.26 -0.84
C MET A 67 -11.11 -0.81 0.01
N THR A 68 -12.15 -0.26 -0.63
CA THR A 68 -13.38 0.18 0.05
C THR A 68 -14.21 -1.00 0.60
N PRO A 69 -15.14 -0.76 1.55
CA PRO A 69 -15.93 -1.84 2.16
C PRO A 69 -16.74 -2.71 1.18
N ASP A 70 -17.27 -2.14 0.10
CA ASP A 70 -17.92 -2.87 -0.99
C ASP A 70 -16.97 -3.82 -1.71
N LYS A 71 -15.79 -3.34 -2.10
CA LYS A 71 -14.78 -4.14 -2.81
C LYS A 71 -14.28 -5.30 -1.95
N LEU A 72 -13.96 -5.02 -0.69
CA LEU A 72 -13.54 -6.07 0.25
C LEU A 72 -14.67 -7.07 0.47
N ASN A 73 -15.91 -6.59 0.65
CA ASN A 73 -17.06 -7.48 0.80
C ASN A 73 -17.24 -8.39 -0.42
N ASP A 74 -17.15 -7.86 -1.64
CA ASP A 74 -17.28 -8.62 -2.86
C ASP A 74 -16.17 -9.66 -3.02
N TRP A 75 -14.93 -9.30 -2.69
CA TRP A 75 -13.82 -10.26 -2.67
C TRP A 75 -14.07 -11.38 -1.65
N LEU A 76 -14.48 -11.03 -0.42
CA LEU A 76 -14.79 -12.02 0.62
C LEU A 76 -15.94 -12.94 0.23
N ARG A 77 -16.96 -12.43 -0.48
CA ARG A 77 -18.08 -13.27 -0.95
C ARG A 77 -17.64 -14.29 -1.98
N LYS A 78 -16.69 -13.94 -2.85
CA LYS A 78 -16.13 -14.82 -3.89
C LYS A 78 -15.14 -15.85 -3.31
N ASN A 79 -14.37 -15.47 -2.30
CA ASN A 79 -13.27 -16.28 -1.74
C ASN A 79 -13.64 -17.03 -0.45
N GLY A 80 -14.94 -17.28 -0.23
CA GLY A 80 -15.39 -18.05 0.94
C GLY A 80 -15.13 -17.37 2.28
N GLY A 81 -15.07 -16.04 2.31
CA GLY A 81 -14.85 -15.18 3.47
C GLY A 81 -15.99 -15.14 4.48
N TYR A 82 -17.12 -15.81 4.21
CA TYR A 82 -18.27 -15.87 5.09
C TYR A 82 -18.71 -17.30 5.40
N SER A 83 -19.02 -17.56 6.66
CA SER A 83 -19.82 -18.71 7.10
C SER A 83 -21.20 -18.19 7.54
N GLY A 84 -22.19 -18.32 6.65
CA GLY A 84 -23.48 -17.64 6.80
C GLY A 84 -23.31 -16.12 6.66
N ASN A 85 -23.48 -15.39 7.76
CA ASN A 85 -23.22 -13.94 7.84
C ASN A 85 -21.96 -13.60 8.65
N ASN A 86 -21.28 -14.61 9.21
CA ASN A 86 -20.09 -14.39 10.03
C ASN A 86 -18.87 -14.36 9.13
N MET A 87 -18.08 -13.30 9.22
CA MET A 87 -16.80 -13.19 8.54
C MET A 87 -15.80 -14.21 9.12
N ARG A 88 -15.04 -14.86 8.24
CA ARG A 88 -13.95 -15.79 8.59
C ARG A 88 -12.63 -15.02 8.63
N TRP A 89 -12.16 -14.70 9.83
CA TRP A 89 -11.06 -13.77 10.10
C TRP A 89 -9.74 -14.06 9.38
N GLN A 90 -9.47 -15.31 9.03
CA GLN A 90 -8.26 -15.69 8.29
C GLN A 90 -8.33 -15.34 6.80
N ILE A 91 -9.53 -15.26 6.21
CA ILE A 91 -9.69 -15.12 4.76
C ILE A 91 -9.27 -13.72 4.24
N PRO A 92 -9.56 -12.60 4.94
CA PRO A 92 -9.01 -11.31 4.55
C PRO A 92 -7.48 -11.30 4.43
N GLY A 93 -6.77 -12.12 5.22
CA GLY A 93 -5.31 -12.20 5.14
C GLY A 93 -4.78 -13.00 3.95
N LEU A 94 -5.66 -13.53 3.10
CA LEU A 94 -5.30 -14.19 1.84
C LEU A 94 -5.52 -13.27 0.64
N ILE A 95 -5.87 -12.00 0.87
CA ILE A 95 -6.19 -11.06 -0.22
C ILE A 95 -4.99 -10.80 -1.12
N ASP A 96 -3.79 -10.82 -0.54
CA ASP A 96 -2.50 -10.65 -1.21
C ASP A 96 -1.79 -12.02 -1.43
N GLY A 97 -2.41 -13.13 -1.01
CA GLY A 97 -1.84 -14.48 -1.02
C GLY A 97 -1.39 -14.96 0.37
N GLU A 98 -1.20 -16.27 0.53
CA GLU A 98 -0.76 -16.87 1.81
C GLU A 98 0.73 -16.61 2.05
N GLY A 99 1.11 -16.06 3.22
CA GLY A 99 2.51 -15.71 3.51
C GLY A 99 2.95 -14.35 2.96
N LEU A 100 2.03 -13.65 2.28
CA LEU A 100 2.33 -12.60 1.33
C LEU A 100 1.53 -11.34 1.65
N GLY A 101 1.18 -11.02 2.89
CA GLY A 101 0.32 -9.86 3.08
C GLY A 101 0.01 -9.52 4.51
N MET A 102 -1.15 -8.89 4.69
CA MET A 102 -1.78 -8.82 6.00
C MET A 102 -2.04 -10.25 6.49
N GLU A 103 -1.53 -10.62 7.68
CA GLU A 103 -1.76 -11.95 8.24
C GLU A 103 -2.48 -11.90 9.56
N LEU A 104 -3.38 -12.87 9.80
CA LEU A 104 -4.03 -13.00 11.10
C LEU A 104 -3.06 -13.66 12.09
N GLU A 105 -2.53 -12.88 13.01
CA GLU A 105 -1.53 -13.33 13.98
C GLU A 105 -2.17 -14.02 15.18
N ASN A 106 -2.94 -13.25 15.95
CA ASN A 106 -3.30 -13.66 17.28
C ASN A 106 -4.69 -13.18 17.68
N ARG A 107 -5.17 -13.73 18.79
CA ARG A 107 -6.49 -13.40 19.34
C ARG A 107 -6.48 -13.42 20.85
N SER A 108 -7.20 -12.47 21.43
CA SER A 108 -7.64 -12.53 22.81
C SER A 108 -9.16 -12.63 22.90
N THR A 109 -9.63 -13.40 23.88
CA THR A 109 -11.06 -13.50 24.26
C THR A 109 -11.31 -13.02 25.69
N ARG A 110 -10.29 -12.45 26.34
CA ARG A 110 -10.35 -11.95 27.71
C ARG A 110 -10.84 -10.50 27.72
N TYR A 111 -11.62 -10.17 28.74
CA TYR A 111 -12.09 -8.81 28.99
C TYR A 111 -10.90 -7.91 29.36
N ASN A 112 -10.74 -6.78 28.66
CA ASN A 112 -9.67 -5.81 28.90
C ASN A 112 -8.29 -6.45 29.01
N ASP A 113 -7.94 -7.28 28.03
CA ASP A 113 -6.62 -7.91 27.94
C ASP A 113 -5.56 -6.90 27.48
N TRP A 114 -5.27 -5.93 28.35
CA TRP A 114 -4.39 -4.81 28.06
C TRP A 114 -2.97 -5.24 27.71
N ASP A 115 -2.47 -6.30 28.34
CA ASP A 115 -1.15 -6.84 28.02
C ASP A 115 -1.10 -7.41 26.60
N PHE A 116 -2.14 -8.14 26.17
CA PHE A 116 -2.26 -8.57 24.77
C PHE A 116 -2.27 -7.37 23.83
N LEU A 117 -3.17 -6.40 24.07
CA LEU A 117 -3.34 -5.26 23.18
C LEU A 117 -2.05 -4.44 23.04
N ALA A 118 -1.41 -4.12 24.16
CA ALA A 118 -0.14 -3.39 24.16
C ALA A 118 0.97 -4.18 23.47
N SER A 119 1.13 -5.48 23.79
CA SER A 119 2.20 -6.29 23.19
C SER A 119 2.08 -6.48 21.68
N GLU A 120 0.86 -6.52 21.15
CA GLU A 120 0.65 -6.61 19.71
C GLU A 120 0.94 -5.27 19.03
N LEU A 121 0.51 -4.15 19.62
CA LEU A 121 0.85 -2.82 19.11
C LEU A 121 2.36 -2.53 19.16
N GLU A 122 3.06 -2.98 20.21
CA GLU A 122 4.52 -2.87 20.35
C GLU A 122 5.27 -3.65 19.26
N LYS A 123 4.70 -4.74 18.74
CA LYS A 123 5.24 -5.49 17.59
C LYS A 123 4.96 -4.81 16.24
N GLY A 124 4.24 -3.70 16.23
CA GLY A 124 3.74 -3.06 15.00
C GLY A 124 2.46 -3.71 14.45
N ASN A 125 1.88 -4.71 15.11
CA ASN A 125 0.64 -5.33 14.65
C ASN A 125 -0.54 -4.36 14.81
N LYS A 126 -1.51 -4.46 13.90
CA LYS A 126 -2.75 -3.67 13.94
C LYS A 126 -3.85 -4.49 14.59
N VAL A 127 -4.61 -3.87 15.49
CA VAL A 127 -5.53 -4.63 16.36
C VAL A 127 -6.97 -4.16 16.17
N ILE A 128 -7.87 -5.09 15.85
CA ILE A 128 -9.32 -4.87 15.80
C ILE A 128 -9.93 -5.48 17.06
N VAL A 129 -10.71 -4.68 17.80
CA VAL A 129 -11.27 -5.08 19.09
C VAL A 129 -12.79 -5.04 19.12
N LYS A 130 -13.37 -5.98 19.85
CA LYS A 130 -14.79 -6.05 20.16
C LYS A 130 -15.07 -5.25 21.42
N VAL A 131 -15.80 -4.15 21.29
CA VAL A 131 -16.00 -3.21 22.41
C VAL A 131 -16.93 -3.76 23.50
N ALA A 132 -16.76 -3.29 24.74
CA ALA A 132 -17.49 -3.84 25.90
C ALA A 132 -18.96 -3.40 25.99
N GLY A 133 -19.25 -2.14 25.68
CA GLY A 133 -20.58 -1.52 25.73
C GLY A 133 -21.53 -1.87 24.59
N ARG A 134 -21.08 -2.61 23.56
CA ARG A 134 -21.93 -2.98 22.41
C ARG A 134 -21.61 -4.39 21.90
N ARG A 135 -22.54 -5.33 22.15
CA ARG A 135 -22.32 -6.80 22.08
C ARG A 135 -21.78 -7.35 20.76
N SER A 136 -21.97 -6.66 19.63
CA SER A 136 -21.57 -7.14 18.30
C SER A 136 -20.71 -6.14 17.52
N HIS A 137 -20.21 -5.10 18.18
CA HIS A 137 -19.50 -4.01 17.51
C HIS A 137 -18.00 -4.19 17.62
N TRP A 138 -17.32 -3.93 16.51
CA TRP A 138 -15.86 -3.99 16.39
C TRP A 138 -15.34 -2.65 15.90
N VAL A 139 -14.18 -2.26 16.41
CA VAL A 139 -13.48 -1.02 16.07
C VAL A 139 -12.01 -1.32 15.84
N LEU A 140 -11.36 -0.49 15.03
CA LEU A 140 -9.93 -0.58 14.77
C LEU A 140 -9.18 0.30 15.77
N VAL A 141 -8.18 -0.26 16.45
CA VAL A 141 -7.27 0.51 17.31
C VAL A 141 -6.21 1.16 16.42
N VAL A 142 -6.09 2.48 16.53
CA VAL A 142 -5.17 3.28 15.68
C VAL A 142 -3.84 3.49 16.39
N LYS A 143 -3.87 3.85 17.68
CA LYS A 143 -2.65 4.03 18.48
C LYS A 143 -2.93 3.88 19.97
N GLN A 144 -1.86 3.62 20.73
CA GLN A 144 -1.84 3.80 22.16
C GLN A 144 -1.24 5.18 22.50
N ASP A 145 -1.97 6.01 23.24
CA ASP A 145 -1.59 7.33 23.72
C ASP A 145 -1.82 7.41 25.24
N GLY A 146 -0.80 7.04 26.01
CA GLY A 146 -0.83 6.98 27.47
C GLY A 146 -0.68 5.56 28.06
N PRO A 147 -1.05 5.37 29.35
CA PRO A 147 -0.80 4.12 30.05
C PRO A 147 -1.54 2.92 29.47
N LYS A 148 -0.83 1.79 29.29
CA LYS A 148 -1.37 0.58 28.66
C LYS A 148 -2.59 -0.02 29.36
N ASP A 149 -2.77 0.22 30.66
CA ASP A 149 -3.87 -0.35 31.46
C ASP A 149 -5.15 0.52 31.43
N LYS A 150 -5.20 1.57 30.59
CA LYS A 150 -6.32 2.51 30.53
C LYS A 150 -7.03 2.47 29.18
N ALA A 151 -8.35 2.28 29.21
CA ALA A 151 -9.17 2.33 28.02
C ALA A 151 -9.12 3.69 27.29
N SER A 152 -8.88 4.78 28.02
CA SER A 152 -8.72 6.13 27.45
C SER A 152 -7.47 6.27 26.61
N SER A 153 -6.48 5.39 26.81
CA SER A 153 -5.20 5.44 26.10
C SER A 153 -5.22 4.75 24.75
N TYR A 154 -6.35 4.22 24.29
CA TYR A 154 -6.43 3.56 22.99
C TYR A 154 -7.40 4.31 22.09
N LEU A 155 -6.86 5.09 21.15
CA LEU A 155 -7.66 5.75 20.13
C LEU A 155 -8.13 4.73 19.09
N VAL A 156 -9.35 4.92 18.61
CA VAL A 156 -9.98 3.97 17.68
C VAL A 156 -10.68 4.66 16.53
N ASN A 157 -10.66 3.99 15.39
CA ASN A 157 -11.53 4.28 14.27
C ASN A 157 -12.81 3.46 14.41
N ASP A 158 -13.92 4.14 14.72
CA ASP A 158 -15.25 3.55 14.86
C ASP A 158 -16.01 3.59 13.53
N PRO A 159 -16.26 2.45 12.86
CA PRO A 159 -17.04 2.45 11.61
C PRO A 159 -18.55 2.57 11.85
N GLY A 160 -19.02 2.50 13.10
CA GLY A 160 -20.44 2.42 13.46
C GLY A 160 -21.20 3.74 13.44
N VAL A 161 -20.55 4.84 13.05
CA VAL A 161 -21.10 6.20 12.98
C VAL A 161 -21.11 6.68 11.53
N THR A 162 -21.99 7.64 11.22
CA THR A 162 -22.11 8.21 9.85
C THR A 162 -21.01 9.21 9.55
N ASN A 163 -20.61 10.00 10.55
CA ASN A 163 -19.53 10.97 10.43
C ASN A 163 -18.40 10.56 11.37
N TYR A 164 -17.16 10.82 10.95
CA TYR A 164 -15.99 10.55 11.77
C TYR A 164 -16.09 11.30 13.11
N GLU A 165 -15.79 10.59 14.19
CA GLU A 165 -15.64 11.15 15.53
C GLU A 165 -14.44 10.48 16.19
N GLU A 166 -13.53 11.29 16.73
CA GLU A 166 -12.42 10.78 17.52
C GLU A 166 -12.94 10.12 18.79
N ARG A 167 -12.55 8.86 19.03
CA ARG A 167 -12.99 8.07 20.18
C ARG A 167 -11.84 7.25 20.73
N SER A 168 -11.94 6.93 22.01
CA SER A 168 -11.11 5.91 22.65
C SER A 168 -11.96 4.75 23.14
N LEU A 169 -11.31 3.64 23.52
CA LEU A 169 -12.01 2.49 24.12
C LEU A 169 -12.78 2.85 25.41
N ALA A 170 -12.45 3.97 26.06
CA ALA A 170 -13.20 4.47 27.22
C ALA A 170 -14.68 4.73 26.92
N TYR A 171 -15.02 5.12 25.69
CA TYR A 171 -16.42 5.36 25.29
C TYR A 171 -17.31 4.12 25.52
N TRP A 172 -16.75 2.92 25.39
CA TRP A 172 -17.46 1.66 25.64
C TRP A 172 -17.08 0.98 26.96
N GLY A 173 -16.26 1.62 27.80
CA GLY A 173 -15.71 1.02 29.02
C GLY A 173 -14.69 -0.09 28.78
N GLY A 174 -14.03 -0.12 27.61
CA GLY A 174 -13.03 -1.13 27.24
C GLY A 174 -13.50 -2.11 26.17
N PHE A 175 -12.93 -3.33 26.18
CA PHE A 175 -13.13 -4.34 25.15
C PHE A 175 -13.24 -5.77 25.71
N ARG A 176 -13.78 -6.69 24.90
CA ARG A 176 -14.11 -8.08 25.27
C ARG A 176 -13.30 -9.12 24.50
N SER A 177 -12.77 -8.74 23.35
CA SER A 177 -12.01 -9.62 22.47
C SER A 177 -11.19 -8.78 21.52
N ALA A 178 -10.07 -9.31 21.06
CA ALA A 178 -9.18 -8.67 20.10
C ALA A 178 -8.72 -9.67 19.04
N ARG A 179 -8.39 -9.15 17.86
CA ARG A 179 -7.71 -9.84 16.77
C ARG A 179 -6.59 -8.93 16.29
N SER A 180 -5.39 -9.46 16.21
CA SER A 180 -4.24 -8.73 15.67
C SER A 180 -3.93 -9.23 14.27
N TYR A 181 -3.49 -8.30 13.45
CA TYR A 181 -2.98 -8.55 12.11
C TYR A 181 -1.55 -8.02 12.03
N SER A 182 -0.63 -8.84 11.53
CA SER A 182 0.70 -8.40 11.15
C SER A 182 0.71 -7.95 9.70
N GLY A 183 1.82 -7.30 9.37
CA GLY A 183 2.25 -6.90 8.05
C GLY A 183 3.51 -6.06 8.23
N ASN A 184 4.44 -6.08 7.28
CA ASN A 184 5.54 -5.12 7.21
C ASN A 184 4.97 -3.75 6.85
N TRP A 185 4.32 -3.05 7.78
CA TRP A 185 3.63 -1.80 7.50
C TRP A 185 4.62 -0.63 7.30
N LEU A 186 5.25 -0.54 6.12
CA LEU A 186 6.06 0.60 5.71
C LEU A 186 5.15 1.82 5.50
N ASP A 187 5.31 2.84 6.35
CA ASP A 187 4.66 4.14 6.23
C ASP A 187 5.20 4.87 4.98
N GLU A 188 4.33 5.42 4.13
CA GLU A 188 4.69 6.12 2.89
C GLU A 188 5.62 7.32 3.14
N GLN A 189 5.68 7.83 4.37
CA GLN A 189 6.59 8.91 4.78
C GLN A 189 8.01 8.44 5.11
N ALA A 190 8.25 7.13 5.11
CA ALA A 190 9.50 6.51 5.52
C ALA A 190 10.10 5.59 4.45
N PHE A 191 9.74 5.72 3.17
CA PHE A 191 10.41 4.96 2.10
C PHE A 191 11.50 5.83 1.46
N ASN A 192 12.69 5.81 2.05
CA ASN A 192 13.86 6.59 1.64
C ASN A 192 14.96 5.65 1.14
N LEU A 193 14.81 5.16 -0.08
CA LEU A 193 15.89 4.44 -0.77
C LEU A 193 16.61 5.40 -1.72
N GLY A 194 17.93 5.45 -1.63
CA GLY A 194 18.73 6.03 -2.71
C GLY A 194 18.82 5.04 -3.85
N SER A 195 18.66 5.50 -5.09
CA SER A 195 18.90 4.66 -6.27
C SER A 195 19.74 5.37 -7.32
N GLU A 196 20.72 4.68 -7.88
CA GLU A 196 21.50 5.07 -9.07
C GLU A 196 21.32 4.02 -10.17
N ILE A 197 20.82 4.44 -11.34
CA ILE A 197 20.55 3.57 -12.50
C ILE A 197 21.59 3.84 -13.59
N ASN A 198 22.25 2.78 -14.06
CA ASN A 198 23.22 2.80 -15.15
C ASN A 198 22.78 1.84 -16.26
N VAL A 199 22.55 2.35 -17.47
CA VAL A 199 22.17 1.56 -18.64
C VAL A 199 23.38 1.32 -19.52
N VAL A 200 23.69 0.06 -19.81
CA VAL A 200 24.88 -0.36 -20.57
C VAL A 200 24.42 -1.15 -21.80
N PRO A 201 24.51 -0.58 -23.02
CA PRO A 201 24.23 -1.32 -24.25
C PRO A 201 25.06 -2.60 -24.33
N VAL A 202 24.43 -3.70 -24.75
CA VAL A 202 25.17 -4.95 -24.99
C VAL A 202 25.96 -4.78 -26.28
N ALA A 203 27.22 -4.40 -26.16
CA ALA A 203 28.11 -4.17 -27.30
C ALA A 203 28.24 -5.45 -28.14
N GLN A 204 27.80 -5.38 -29.40
CA GLN A 204 28.02 -6.42 -30.39
C GLN A 204 28.82 -5.84 -31.55
N GLU A 205 29.77 -6.61 -32.09
CA GLU A 205 30.54 -6.23 -33.30
C GLU A 205 29.63 -5.95 -34.52
N GLU A 206 28.35 -6.29 -34.42
CA GLU A 206 27.33 -6.20 -35.45
C GLU A 206 26.15 -5.28 -35.08
N GLU A 207 26.33 -4.27 -34.21
CA GLU A 207 25.26 -3.29 -33.84
C GLU A 207 24.51 -2.74 -35.07
N PHE A 208 25.21 -2.47 -36.17
CA PHE A 208 24.62 -1.98 -37.42
C PHE A 208 23.57 -2.93 -38.04
N LEU A 209 23.60 -4.23 -37.73
CA LEU A 209 22.58 -5.18 -38.19
C LEU A 209 21.24 -4.95 -37.51
N TYR A 210 21.24 -4.45 -36.28
CA TYR A 210 20.01 -4.08 -35.58
C TYR A 210 19.30 -2.94 -36.30
N ASP A 211 20.04 -1.95 -36.79
CA ASP A 211 19.51 -0.83 -37.56
C ASP A 211 18.98 -1.27 -38.94
N ILE A 212 19.69 -2.19 -39.61
CA ILE A 212 19.30 -2.67 -40.95
C ILE A 212 18.00 -3.49 -40.90
N TYR A 213 17.83 -4.27 -39.85
CA TYR A 213 16.72 -5.22 -39.71
C TYR A 213 15.63 -4.76 -38.75
N ASP A 214 15.72 -3.54 -38.21
CA ASP A 214 14.76 -2.98 -37.25
C ASP A 214 14.56 -3.91 -36.04
N LEU A 215 15.67 -4.39 -35.47
CA LEU A 215 15.68 -5.34 -34.36
C LEU A 215 15.81 -4.63 -33.00
N PRO A 216 15.23 -5.19 -31.93
CA PRO A 216 15.38 -4.69 -30.55
C PRO A 216 16.86 -4.57 -30.14
N ARG A 217 17.26 -3.44 -29.55
CA ARG A 217 18.65 -3.22 -29.10
C ARG A 217 18.79 -3.49 -27.59
N PRO A 218 19.36 -4.63 -27.17
CA PRO A 218 19.38 -4.99 -25.77
C PRO A 218 20.40 -4.19 -24.95
N ALA A 219 20.10 -3.98 -23.67
CA ALA A 219 21.00 -3.37 -22.69
C ALA A 219 20.89 -4.06 -21.33
N ASP A 220 22.01 -4.13 -20.61
CA ASP A 220 22.03 -4.47 -19.20
C ASP A 220 21.81 -3.18 -18.38
N VAL A 221 20.98 -3.25 -17.34
CA VAL A 221 20.73 -2.11 -16.46
C VAL A 221 21.17 -2.45 -15.04
N PHE A 222 22.19 -1.75 -14.56
CA PHE A 222 22.73 -1.87 -13.21
C PHE A 222 22.09 -0.83 -12.31
N VAL A 223 21.59 -1.27 -11.16
CA VAL A 223 20.89 -0.41 -10.21
C VAL A 223 21.50 -0.60 -8.83
N ALA A 224 22.14 0.44 -8.32
CA ALA A 224 22.61 0.48 -6.94
C ALA A 224 21.52 1.09 -6.06
N LEU A 225 21.15 0.40 -4.99
CA LEU A 225 20.18 0.83 -3.99
C LEU A 225 20.86 1.02 -2.63
N HIS A 226 20.50 2.09 -1.92
CA HIS A 226 20.92 2.32 -0.53
C HIS A 226 19.71 2.45 0.38
N ASN A 227 19.64 1.61 1.42
CA ASN A 227 18.56 1.63 2.39
C ASN A 227 18.79 2.64 3.52
N ASN A 228 18.25 3.86 3.40
CA ASN A 228 18.39 4.87 4.46
C ASN A 228 17.47 4.65 5.68
N LEU A 229 16.85 3.46 5.83
CA LEU A 229 15.96 3.15 6.94
C LEU A 229 16.72 2.44 8.06
N ASP A 230 16.24 2.64 9.29
CA ASP A 230 16.71 1.92 10.47
C ASP A 230 16.17 0.47 10.54
N VAL A 231 15.53 -0.01 9.47
CA VAL A 231 14.93 -1.35 9.36
C VAL A 231 15.27 -1.99 8.02
N GLU A 232 15.32 -3.33 7.98
CA GLU A 232 15.46 -4.11 6.74
C GLU A 232 14.28 -3.86 5.79
N ILE A 233 14.57 -3.85 4.49
CA ILE A 233 13.57 -3.84 3.41
C ILE A 233 13.74 -5.12 2.58
N GLN A 234 12.64 -5.73 2.19
CA GLN A 234 12.63 -6.89 1.32
C GLN A 234 11.39 -6.90 0.42
N GLY A 235 11.55 -7.23 -0.85
CA GLY A 235 10.47 -7.23 -1.83
C GLY A 235 10.98 -7.25 -3.26
N TYR A 236 10.07 -7.02 -4.20
CA TYR A 236 10.41 -6.90 -5.61
C TYR A 236 10.75 -5.44 -5.95
N PHE A 237 11.83 -5.25 -6.69
CA PHE A 237 12.25 -3.98 -7.27
C PHE A 237 12.05 -4.09 -8.77
N ILE A 238 11.05 -3.41 -9.29
CA ILE A 238 10.64 -3.48 -10.70
C ILE A 238 11.26 -2.30 -11.44
N LEU A 239 12.05 -2.55 -12.47
CA LEU A 239 12.53 -1.53 -13.37
C LEU A 239 11.42 -1.17 -14.36
N ALA A 240 11.10 0.12 -14.47
CA ALA A 240 9.98 0.59 -15.27
C ALA A 240 10.33 1.86 -16.05
N LEU A 241 9.70 2.00 -17.22
CA LEU A 241 9.84 3.12 -18.13
C LEU A 241 8.65 4.08 -17.97
N PHE A 242 8.95 5.36 -17.84
CA PHE A 242 7.98 6.44 -17.65
C PHE A 242 8.13 7.51 -18.73
N ASP A 243 7.04 8.21 -19.04
CA ASP A 243 7.05 9.41 -19.88
C ASP A 243 7.31 10.70 -19.07
N SER A 244 7.30 11.84 -19.76
CA SER A 244 7.53 13.17 -19.18
C SER A 244 6.41 13.66 -18.28
N GLU A 245 5.23 13.01 -18.31
CA GLU A 245 4.11 13.26 -17.40
C GLU A 245 4.12 12.32 -16.19
N GLU A 246 5.20 11.55 -15.98
CA GLU A 246 5.33 10.56 -14.90
C GLU A 246 4.34 9.40 -15.04
N SER A 247 3.84 9.14 -16.25
CA SER A 247 2.97 8.01 -16.53
C SER A 247 3.78 6.78 -16.91
N LEU A 248 3.44 5.64 -16.31
CA LEU A 248 4.06 4.35 -16.62
C LEU A 248 3.78 3.95 -18.07
N ILE A 249 4.84 3.80 -18.87
CA ILE A 249 4.78 3.27 -20.25
C ILE A 249 4.79 1.74 -20.21
N SER A 250 5.81 1.16 -19.57
CA SER A 250 5.99 -0.29 -19.49
C SER A 250 6.88 -0.69 -18.31
N THR A 251 6.73 -1.93 -17.84
CA THR A 251 7.74 -2.58 -17.01
C THR A 251 8.80 -3.21 -17.90
N ILE A 252 10.04 -3.18 -17.45
CA ILE A 252 11.19 -3.75 -18.14
C ILE A 252 11.49 -5.13 -17.57
N ASP A 253 11.81 -5.18 -16.28
CA ASP A 253 12.22 -6.39 -15.58
C ASP A 253 12.06 -6.19 -14.05
N TYR A 254 12.30 -7.22 -13.24
CA TYR A 254 12.14 -7.16 -11.78
C TYR A 254 13.13 -8.08 -11.05
N GLU A 255 13.56 -7.65 -9.87
CA GLU A 255 14.44 -8.42 -9.00
C GLU A 255 13.85 -8.53 -7.59
N TYR A 256 14.07 -9.67 -6.93
CA TYR A 256 13.69 -9.82 -5.52
C TYR A 256 14.94 -9.69 -4.65
N ALA A 257 14.95 -8.72 -3.75
CA ALA A 257 16.11 -8.43 -2.93
C ALA A 257 15.75 -8.18 -1.46
N HIS A 258 16.75 -8.42 -0.61
CA HIS A 258 16.75 -8.08 0.81
C HIS A 258 17.87 -7.07 1.04
N ILE A 259 17.57 -5.95 1.68
CA ILE A 259 18.52 -4.87 1.97
C ILE A 259 18.41 -4.55 3.45
N ASP A 260 19.46 -4.87 4.20
CA ASP A 260 19.57 -4.56 5.62
C ASP A 260 19.47 -3.04 5.87
N ALA A 261 19.19 -2.66 7.12
CA ALA A 261 19.12 -1.26 7.54
C ALA A 261 20.45 -0.53 7.30
N ASN A 262 20.43 0.62 6.63
CA ASN A 262 21.61 1.43 6.29
C ASN A 262 22.67 0.72 5.43
N GLU A 263 22.27 -0.30 4.67
CA GLU A 263 23.14 -1.08 3.77
C GLU A 263 22.80 -0.87 2.29
N ASP A 264 23.71 -1.28 1.43
CA ASP A 264 23.61 -1.19 -0.03
C ASP A 264 23.21 -2.53 -0.68
N ALA A 265 22.59 -2.48 -1.85
CA ALA A 265 22.37 -3.63 -2.72
C ALA A 265 22.51 -3.26 -4.21
N ASP A 266 23.12 -4.16 -4.97
CA ASP A 266 23.23 -4.03 -6.43
C ASP A 266 22.25 -5.00 -7.11
N LEU A 267 21.43 -4.47 -8.02
CA LEU A 267 20.48 -5.22 -8.82
C LEU A 267 20.87 -5.15 -10.30
N LEU A 268 20.60 -6.23 -11.04
CA LEU A 268 20.84 -6.34 -12.46
C LEU A 268 19.52 -6.64 -13.17
N TYR A 269 19.24 -5.91 -14.24
CA TYR A 269 18.03 -6.08 -15.05
C TYR A 269 18.40 -6.22 -16.52
N GLU A 270 17.56 -6.94 -17.27
CA GLU A 270 17.70 -7.07 -18.72
C GLU A 270 16.67 -6.21 -19.46
N MET A 271 17.12 -5.26 -20.28
CA MET A 271 16.25 -4.47 -21.15
C MET A 271 16.35 -5.00 -22.59
N GLN A 272 15.24 -5.51 -23.13
CA GLN A 272 15.23 -6.09 -24.48
C GLN A 272 15.44 -5.06 -25.60
N ASP A 273 15.01 -3.82 -25.37
CA ASP A 273 15.18 -2.71 -26.30
C ASP A 273 15.36 -1.40 -25.55
N TYR A 274 16.57 -0.81 -25.61
CA TYR A 274 16.85 0.48 -24.98
C TYR A 274 16.46 1.67 -25.86
N SER A 275 16.04 1.46 -27.11
CA SER A 275 15.64 2.54 -28.04
C SER A 275 14.66 3.55 -27.47
N PRO A 276 13.67 3.18 -26.62
CA PRO A 276 12.80 4.16 -25.97
C PRO A 276 13.52 5.20 -25.11
N LEU A 277 14.73 4.92 -24.62
CA LEU A 277 15.54 5.85 -23.82
C LEU A 277 16.30 6.88 -24.66
N GLU A 278 16.28 6.75 -25.99
CA GLU A 278 16.80 7.79 -26.90
C GLU A 278 15.85 9.00 -26.95
N ASN A 279 14.58 8.81 -26.60
CA ASN A 279 13.67 9.92 -26.35
C ASN A 279 13.97 10.56 -24.99
N GLU A 280 14.37 11.83 -24.98
CA GLU A 280 14.71 12.57 -23.76
C GLU A 280 13.53 12.76 -22.80
N ASP A 281 12.30 12.60 -23.30
CA ASP A 281 11.09 12.66 -22.48
C ASP A 281 10.87 11.37 -21.65
N ASN A 282 11.58 10.29 -21.96
CA ASN A 282 11.42 9.01 -21.27
C ASN A 282 12.47 8.83 -20.17
N SER A 283 12.08 8.20 -19.06
CA SER A 283 12.97 7.92 -17.92
C SER A 283 12.78 6.50 -17.36
N LEU A 284 13.84 5.97 -16.74
CA LEU A 284 13.76 4.74 -15.95
C LEU A 284 13.60 5.08 -14.47
N LYS A 285 12.70 4.36 -13.80
CA LYS A 285 12.54 4.40 -12.34
C LYS A 285 12.39 3.01 -11.78
N ILE A 286 12.70 2.88 -10.50
CA ILE A 286 12.43 1.65 -9.74
C ILE A 286 11.09 1.80 -9.04
N MET A 287 10.22 0.84 -9.29
CA MET A 287 8.97 0.66 -8.57
C MET A 287 9.19 -0.46 -7.56
N TYR A 288 9.18 -0.13 -6.27
CA TYR A 288 9.27 -1.13 -5.22
C TYR A 288 7.89 -1.75 -4.97
N SER A 289 7.73 -3.02 -5.31
CA SER A 289 6.59 -3.84 -4.94
C SER A 289 6.93 -4.57 -3.64
N LYS A 290 6.19 -4.21 -2.59
CA LYS A 290 6.40 -4.67 -1.23
C LYS A 290 6.35 -6.19 -1.11
N TYR A 291 7.02 -6.74 -0.09
CA TYR A 291 7.17 -8.14 0.41
C TYR A 291 6.02 -9.16 0.19
N PHE A 292 4.86 -8.70 -0.23
CA PHE A 292 3.56 -9.32 -0.14
C PHE A 292 3.06 -9.92 -1.45
N SER A 293 3.96 -10.46 -2.26
CA SER A 293 3.54 -11.17 -3.47
C SER A 293 4.55 -12.26 -3.83
N SER A 294 4.10 -13.29 -4.54
CA SER A 294 4.98 -14.30 -5.14
C SER A 294 5.45 -13.91 -6.54
N MET A 295 5.01 -12.75 -7.02
CA MET A 295 5.29 -12.16 -8.34
C MET A 295 5.18 -10.64 -8.22
N PRO A 296 6.00 -9.87 -8.93
CA PRO A 296 5.92 -8.40 -8.93
C PRO A 296 4.50 -7.93 -9.29
N SER A 297 3.95 -6.98 -8.52
CA SER A 297 2.68 -6.32 -8.83
C SER A 297 2.96 -4.86 -9.12
N THR A 298 2.55 -4.35 -10.28
CA THR A 298 2.61 -2.91 -10.62
C THR A 298 1.45 -2.12 -10.00
N TYR A 299 0.49 -2.80 -9.38
CA TYR A 299 -0.65 -2.19 -8.72
C TYR A 299 -0.39 -1.82 -7.26
N ASP A 300 0.74 -2.31 -6.73
CA ASP A 300 1.11 -2.35 -5.31
C ASP A 300 2.55 -1.85 -5.12
N THR A 301 2.91 -0.76 -5.80
CA THR A 301 4.29 -0.25 -5.84
C THR A 301 4.43 1.16 -5.30
N LEU A 302 5.56 1.41 -4.64
CA LEU A 302 6.06 2.75 -4.38
C LEU A 302 7.09 3.12 -5.45
N ASN A 303 6.89 4.25 -6.12
CA ASN A 303 7.91 4.79 -7.01
C ASN A 303 9.07 5.31 -6.16
N LEU A 304 10.27 4.82 -6.45
CA LEU A 304 11.49 5.42 -5.94
C LEU A 304 11.85 6.60 -6.81
N GLU A 305 11.90 7.78 -6.21
CA GLU A 305 12.50 8.94 -6.88
C GLU A 305 14.01 8.75 -6.89
N PRO A 306 14.62 8.57 -8.08
CA PRO A 306 16.05 8.32 -8.14
C PRO A 306 16.83 9.56 -7.72
N ILE A 307 17.81 9.37 -6.83
CA ILE A 307 18.74 10.45 -6.43
C ILE A 307 19.66 10.83 -7.61
N GLY A 308 19.78 9.96 -8.62
CA GLY A 308 20.31 10.28 -9.93
C GLY A 308 20.05 9.17 -10.97
N ILE A 309 19.82 9.57 -12.23
CA ILE A 309 19.81 8.66 -13.38
C ILE A 309 21.07 8.96 -14.21
N ARG A 310 21.96 7.97 -14.39
CA ARG A 310 23.10 8.06 -15.30
C ARG A 310 22.81 7.24 -16.54
N ASN A 311 22.19 7.88 -17.52
CA ASN A 311 21.92 7.27 -18.81
C ASN A 311 23.20 7.25 -19.67
N LEU A 312 23.95 6.15 -19.64
CA LEU A 312 25.20 5.97 -20.40
C LEU A 312 24.94 5.53 -21.86
N THR A 313 23.68 5.51 -22.33
CA THR A 313 23.37 5.26 -23.76
C THR A 313 23.63 6.48 -24.64
N LYS A 314 23.78 7.68 -24.04
CA LYS A 314 24.22 8.88 -24.77
C LYS A 314 25.74 8.83 -24.93
N SER A 315 26.21 8.99 -26.16
CA SER A 315 27.65 9.05 -26.43
C SER A 315 28.28 10.20 -25.63
N TYR A 316 29.57 10.07 -25.31
CA TYR A 316 30.36 11.07 -24.58
C TYR A 316 30.37 12.47 -25.23
N GLU A 317 29.86 12.62 -26.45
CA GLU A 317 29.82 13.88 -27.22
C GLU A 317 28.62 14.79 -26.86
N ASP A 318 27.63 14.31 -26.09
CA ASP A 318 26.38 15.06 -25.80
C ASP A 318 26.25 15.59 -24.36
N LEU A 319 27.30 15.54 -23.54
CA LEU A 319 27.30 16.17 -22.22
C LEU A 319 27.80 17.63 -22.33
N PRO A 320 27.05 18.65 -21.87
CA PRO A 320 27.57 20.01 -21.83
C PRO A 320 28.71 20.10 -20.80
N ASP A 321 29.81 20.75 -21.21
CA ASP A 321 31.00 21.06 -20.41
C ASP A 321 30.69 21.58 -18.99
#